data_AF-A0A7V3D4Q1-F1
#
_entry.id   AF-A0A7V3D4Q1-F1
#
_cell.length_a   1.000
_cell.length_b   1.000
_cell.length_c   1.000
_cell.angle_alpha   90.00
_cell.angle_beta   90.00
_cell.angle_gamma   90.00
#
_symmetry.space_group_name_H-M   'P 1'
#
loop_
_entity.id
_entity.type
_entity.pdbx_description
1 polymer ?
#
loop_
_entity_poly.entity_id
_entity_poly.type
_entity_poly.pdbx_seq_one_letter_code
_entity_poly.pdbx_strand_id
1 'polypeptide(L)'
;MSARLPKRLAPLSALLAFVLTGLVTAAWLAANPNEAKNPEEKWDEPRRERSETEEHDPMAGKYKAIRVEEAREPKPRADIGPTLETDLGTAAAQEAHPEIRALFLSLAVPHDVVTVIYGKLRDDPPTLDGITPPLAEYLADEPNKRRTVFEVAFTYKEDTWKAKMLLQTRVEKIRHYEQLALEAARALQGKKLAGVPEPRKFLAAEHILVAALRFHDSAREKKLRNDDPRWTRLRDELRKEIQKTALGRLEASAATESWETLLALARQFAERFPEEDTRAVTRPLVSAIQARMKDSGETGLKTARQQLEALQAVFPRADAEEVARVLQEAAEKLARQADDEKDPAEAARLRQRALDIWPRLASQRSLGGLRGGVLHVGVRDMPA
;
A
#
# COMPACT_ATOMS: atom_id res chain seq x y z
N MET A 1 36.53 -52.60 -3.60
CA MET A 1 36.12 -51.34 -4.28
C MET A 1 34.75 -50.95 -3.74
N SER A 2 34.70 -50.02 -2.78
CA SER A 2 33.45 -49.51 -2.21
C SER A 2 33.58 -48.00 -2.03
N ALA A 3 32.87 -47.25 -2.87
CA ALA A 3 32.81 -45.80 -2.81
C ALA A 3 31.74 -45.38 -1.78
N ARG A 4 32.14 -44.64 -0.75
CA ARG A 4 31.23 -43.97 0.18
C ARG A 4 31.10 -42.50 -0.25
N LEU A 5 29.89 -42.11 -0.65
CA LEU A 5 29.51 -40.71 -0.85
C LEU A 5 29.25 -40.03 0.50
N PRO A 6 29.70 -38.78 0.72
CA PRO A 6 29.36 -38.03 1.91
C PRO A 6 27.95 -37.41 1.79
N LYS A 7 27.12 -37.64 2.80
CA LYS A 7 25.82 -36.99 3.00
C LYS A 7 26.05 -35.52 3.33
N ARG A 8 25.53 -34.61 2.50
CA ARG A 8 25.41 -33.18 2.83
C ARG A 8 24.15 -33.00 3.69
N LEU A 9 24.34 -32.61 4.95
CA LEU A 9 23.29 -32.06 5.79
C LEU A 9 23.20 -30.55 5.51
N ALA A 10 22.02 -30.08 5.08
CA ALA A 10 21.71 -28.66 5.02
C ALA A 10 21.28 -28.19 6.43
N PRO A 11 21.70 -27.00 6.90
CA PRO A 11 21.23 -26.48 8.18
C PRO A 11 19.82 -25.88 8.02
N LEU A 12 18.86 -26.53 8.68
CA LEU A 12 17.53 -26.01 8.98
C LEU A 12 17.66 -25.07 10.19
N SER A 13 17.98 -23.80 9.93
CA SER A 13 18.08 -22.76 10.95
C SER A 13 17.25 -21.55 10.52
N ALA A 14 15.92 -21.69 10.63
CA ALA A 14 14.97 -20.60 10.46
C ALA A 14 13.60 -21.00 11.04
N LEU A 15 13.46 -21.03 12.36
CA LEU A 15 12.18 -21.01 13.10
C LEU A 15 12.43 -21.20 14.60
N LEU A 16 13.07 -20.23 15.28
CA LEU A 16 13.07 -20.20 16.75
C LEU A 16 13.40 -18.78 17.27
N ALA A 17 12.46 -17.86 17.08
CA ALA A 17 12.43 -16.56 17.75
C ALA A 17 10.97 -16.09 17.79
N PHE A 18 10.16 -16.74 18.62
CA PHE A 18 8.70 -16.59 18.59
C PHE A 18 8.07 -16.78 19.98
N VAL A 19 8.61 -16.13 21.00
CA VAL A 19 7.92 -15.81 22.26
C VAL A 19 8.60 -14.54 22.81
N LEU A 20 7.86 -13.59 23.42
CA LEU A 20 8.38 -12.47 24.25
C LEU A 20 8.51 -11.06 23.61
N THR A 21 7.45 -10.56 22.98
CA THR A 21 7.21 -9.10 22.81
C THR A 21 6.40 -8.47 23.96
N GLY A 22 6.07 -9.22 25.02
CA GLY A 22 5.20 -8.74 26.10
C GLY A 22 5.87 -7.99 27.26
N LEU A 23 7.20 -8.03 27.42
CA LEU A 23 7.86 -7.54 28.66
C LEU A 23 8.67 -6.25 28.52
N VAL A 24 8.90 -5.73 27.30
CA VAL A 24 9.64 -4.47 27.12
C VAL A 24 8.73 -3.23 27.26
N THR A 25 7.41 -3.38 27.11
CA THR A 25 6.47 -2.26 27.29
C THR A 25 6.32 -1.81 28.75
N ALA A 26 6.50 -2.70 29.73
CA ALA A 26 6.33 -2.36 31.15
C ALA A 26 7.45 -1.45 31.71
N ALA A 27 8.68 -1.55 31.19
CA ALA A 27 9.79 -0.70 31.64
C ALA A 27 9.76 0.70 30.99
N TRP A 28 9.21 0.82 29.77
CA TRP A 28 9.17 2.09 29.04
C TRP A 28 8.01 3.00 29.50
N LEU A 29 6.90 2.45 29.98
CA LEU A 29 5.80 3.20 30.61
C LEU A 29 6.18 3.81 31.98
N ALA A 30 7.18 3.26 32.68
CA ALA A 30 7.61 3.75 33.99
C ALA A 30 8.60 4.94 33.94
N ALA A 31 9.07 5.35 32.76
CA ALA A 31 10.13 6.36 32.61
C ALA A 31 9.62 7.74 32.11
N ASN A 32 8.30 7.99 32.12
CA ASN A 32 7.73 9.29 31.79
C ASN A 32 7.34 10.05 33.07
N PRO A 33 8.18 10.96 33.61
CA PRO A 33 7.99 11.56 34.94
C PRO A 33 6.91 12.64 35.01
N ASN A 34 6.00 12.75 34.04
CA ASN A 34 5.03 13.85 33.96
C ASN A 34 3.60 13.49 34.35
N GLU A 35 3.37 12.31 34.94
CA GLU A 35 2.04 11.89 35.38
C GLU A 35 2.06 11.51 36.86
N ALA A 36 2.18 12.53 37.72
CA ALA A 36 1.93 12.40 39.15
C ALA A 36 1.06 13.56 39.63
N LYS A 37 -0.24 13.27 39.80
CA LYS A 37 -1.04 13.48 41.02
C LYS A 37 -2.51 13.76 40.68
N ASN A 38 -3.36 12.75 40.88
CA ASN A 38 -4.64 12.99 41.55
C ASN A 38 -5.08 11.68 42.25
N PRO A 39 -5.12 11.61 43.59
CA PRO A 39 -5.55 10.41 44.30
C PRO A 39 -7.08 10.40 44.48
N GLU A 40 -7.63 9.19 44.38
CA GLU A 40 -8.80 8.66 45.10
C GLU A 40 -9.99 9.59 45.35
N GLU A 41 -11.09 9.35 44.64
CA GLU A 41 -12.41 9.58 45.22
C GLU A 41 -13.31 8.35 45.00
N LYS A 42 -13.57 7.69 46.11
CA LYS A 42 -14.36 6.48 46.29
C LYS A 42 -15.77 6.93 46.64
N TRP A 43 -16.76 6.65 45.79
CA TRP A 43 -18.17 6.76 46.15
C TRP A 43 -18.90 5.49 45.78
N ASP A 44 -19.37 4.83 46.84
CA ASP A 44 -20.29 3.70 46.85
C ASP A 44 -21.74 4.17 46.61
N GLU A 45 -22.53 3.25 46.02
CA GLU A 45 -24.01 3.10 46.08
C GLU A 45 -24.96 3.99 45.23
N PRO A 46 -26.23 3.60 44.99
CA PRO A 46 -26.89 2.30 45.18
C PRO A 46 -27.68 1.77 43.95
N ARG A 47 -27.89 0.45 44.01
CA ARG A 47 -28.86 -0.38 43.26
C ARG A 47 -30.28 0.19 43.41
N ARG A 48 -30.95 0.55 42.31
CA ARG A 48 -32.40 0.82 42.28
C ARG A 48 -33.13 -0.25 41.47
N GLU A 49 -33.81 -1.08 42.24
CA GLU A 49 -34.92 -1.95 41.87
C GLU A 49 -36.16 -1.06 41.62
N ARG A 50 -36.84 -1.21 40.48
CA ARG A 50 -38.17 -0.63 40.28
C ARG A 50 -39.04 -1.46 39.34
N SER A 51 -39.81 -2.34 39.99
CA SER A 51 -41.21 -2.74 39.78
C SER A 51 -41.76 -2.90 38.36
N GLU A 52 -42.18 -4.14 38.11
CA GLU A 52 -43.33 -4.54 37.30
C GLU A 52 -44.63 -3.81 37.71
N THR A 53 -45.47 -3.51 36.72
CA THR A 53 -46.94 -3.48 36.86
C THR A 53 -47.54 -3.78 35.47
N GLU A 54 -48.17 -4.95 35.35
CA GLU A 54 -49.51 -5.25 34.78
C GLU A 54 -50.26 -4.09 34.07
N GLU A 55 -51.18 -4.23 33.11
CA GLU A 55 -51.72 -5.26 32.20
C GLU A 55 -52.77 -4.48 31.33
N HIS A 56 -53.03 -4.92 30.09
CA HIS A 56 -54.28 -4.76 29.30
C HIS A 56 -54.99 -3.39 29.11
N ASP A 57 -55.14 -2.92 27.85
CA ASP A 57 -56.34 -3.23 27.03
C ASP A 57 -56.16 -2.85 25.52
N PRO A 58 -56.78 -3.56 24.56
CA PRO A 58 -56.57 -3.38 23.13
C PRO A 58 -57.67 -2.52 22.49
N MET A 59 -57.31 -1.59 21.61
CA MET A 59 -58.25 -0.99 20.67
C MET A 59 -57.66 -0.95 19.26
N ALA A 60 -58.44 -1.52 18.36
CA ALA A 60 -58.15 -1.73 16.97
C ALA A 60 -58.07 -0.42 16.19
N GLY A 61 -57.02 -0.31 15.38
CA GLY A 61 -56.89 0.69 14.33
C GLY A 61 -56.18 0.09 13.13
N LYS A 62 -56.93 -0.55 12.22
CA LYS A 62 -56.42 -1.02 10.92
C LYS A 62 -56.11 0.18 10.03
N TYR A 63 -54.93 0.76 10.18
CA TYR A 63 -54.30 1.53 9.11
C TYR A 63 -53.42 0.57 8.31
N LYS A 64 -53.75 0.38 7.02
CA LYS A 64 -52.80 -0.16 6.06
C LYS A 64 -51.70 0.88 5.89
N ALA A 65 -50.71 0.83 6.78
CA ALA A 65 -49.46 1.53 6.56
C ALA A 65 -48.88 1.00 5.25
N ILE A 66 -48.69 1.90 4.29
CA ILE A 66 -47.83 1.68 3.14
C ILE A 66 -46.51 1.21 3.76
N ARG A 67 -46.14 -0.04 3.47
CA ARG A 67 -44.83 -0.59 3.80
C ARG A 67 -43.84 0.20 2.95
N VAL A 68 -43.46 1.37 3.46
CA VAL A 68 -42.32 2.15 2.99
C VAL A 68 -41.19 1.14 2.98
N GLU A 69 -40.73 0.77 1.79
CA GLU A 69 -39.56 -0.06 1.63
C GLU A 69 -38.47 0.58 2.49
N GLU A 70 -38.15 -0.07 3.60
CA GLU A 70 -37.05 0.29 4.48
C GLU A 70 -35.88 0.63 3.58
N ALA A 71 -35.47 1.90 3.66
CA ALA A 71 -34.35 2.44 2.92
C ALA A 71 -33.20 1.46 3.12
N ARG A 72 -32.93 0.68 2.07
CA ARG A 72 -31.92 -0.37 2.04
C ARG A 72 -30.66 0.25 2.61
N GLU A 73 -30.27 -0.19 3.81
CA GLU A 73 -29.14 0.40 4.52
C GLU A 73 -27.99 0.49 3.52
N PRO A 74 -27.38 1.69 3.35
CA PRO A 74 -26.34 1.87 2.37
C PRO A 74 -25.28 0.81 2.65
N LYS A 75 -25.07 -0.09 1.68
CA LYS A 75 -24.01 -1.10 1.78
C LYS A 75 -22.75 -0.38 2.26
N PRO A 76 -22.08 -0.87 3.31
CA PRO A 76 -20.88 -0.23 3.82
C PRO A 76 -19.97 0.04 2.62
N ARG A 77 -19.63 1.31 2.43
CA ARG A 77 -18.71 1.71 1.36
C ARG A 77 -17.51 0.80 1.48
N ALA A 78 -17.11 0.17 0.37
CA ALA A 78 -15.95 -0.71 0.35
C ALA A 78 -14.81 0.04 1.04
N ASP A 79 -14.42 -0.47 2.20
CA ASP A 79 -13.43 0.16 3.06
C ASP A 79 -12.17 0.33 2.21
N ILE A 80 -11.73 1.57 2.01
CA ILE A 80 -10.65 1.94 1.08
C ILE A 80 -9.32 1.58 1.74
N GLY A 81 -9.16 0.30 2.08
CA GLY A 81 -8.00 -0.26 2.76
C GLY A 81 -7.63 0.42 4.10
N PRO A 82 -6.72 -0.19 4.86
CA PRO A 82 -6.06 0.52 5.94
C PRO A 82 -5.29 1.71 5.36
N THR A 83 -5.44 2.89 5.97
CA THR A 83 -4.61 4.04 5.61
C THR A 83 -3.16 3.70 5.93
N LEU A 84 -2.25 4.07 5.03
CA LEU A 84 -0.77 3.97 5.21
C LEU A 84 -0.28 4.81 6.41
N GLU A 85 -1.19 5.46 7.15
CA GLU A 85 -0.94 6.22 8.37
C GLU A 85 -0.91 5.39 9.65
N THR A 86 -1.30 4.13 9.55
CA THR A 86 -1.37 3.23 10.70
C THR A 86 0.01 2.84 11.23
N ASP A 87 0.20 2.93 12.55
CA ASP A 87 1.39 2.41 13.26
C ASP A 87 1.61 0.91 12.99
N LEU A 88 2.87 0.44 12.97
CA LEU A 88 3.18 -0.95 12.65
C LEU A 88 2.62 -1.94 13.67
N GLY A 89 2.50 -1.58 14.95
CA GLY A 89 1.84 -2.40 15.96
C GLY A 89 0.35 -2.61 15.65
N THR A 90 -0.34 -1.53 15.29
CA THR A 90 -1.75 -1.59 14.87
C THR A 90 -1.90 -2.36 13.54
N ALA A 91 -1.01 -2.14 12.58
CA ALA A 91 -0.99 -2.90 11.33
C ALA A 91 -0.78 -4.39 11.59
N ALA A 92 0.07 -4.76 12.55
CA ALA A 92 0.27 -6.15 12.95
C ALA A 92 -1.01 -6.77 13.55
N ALA A 93 -1.75 -6.03 14.37
CA ALA A 93 -3.00 -6.50 14.95
C ALA A 93 -4.07 -6.79 13.87
N GLN A 94 -4.07 -6.01 12.79
CA GLN A 94 -4.99 -6.17 11.64
C GLN A 94 -4.52 -7.22 10.63
N GLU A 95 -3.22 -7.52 10.59
CA GLU A 95 -2.62 -8.41 9.59
C GLU A 95 -2.97 -9.88 9.89
N ALA A 96 -3.64 -10.55 8.95
CA ALA A 96 -4.02 -11.96 9.08
C ALA A 96 -2.85 -12.93 8.86
N HIS A 97 -1.89 -12.58 8.00
CA HIS A 97 -0.79 -13.49 7.65
C HIS A 97 0.29 -13.50 8.75
N PRO A 98 0.61 -14.66 9.35
CA PRO A 98 1.47 -14.72 10.54
C PRO A 98 2.89 -14.21 10.30
N GLU A 99 3.46 -14.45 9.12
CA GLU A 99 4.82 -13.97 8.82
C GLU A 99 4.89 -12.45 8.63
N ILE A 100 3.84 -11.84 8.05
CA ILE A 100 3.80 -10.38 7.86
C ILE A 100 3.54 -9.71 9.21
N ARG A 101 2.61 -10.27 9.99
CA ARG A 101 2.35 -9.85 11.36
C ARG A 101 3.62 -9.87 12.21
N ALA A 102 4.38 -10.96 12.14
CA ALA A 102 5.64 -11.08 12.89
C ALA A 102 6.67 -10.05 12.44
N LEU A 103 6.77 -9.80 11.13
CA LEU A 103 7.65 -8.76 10.60
C LEU A 103 7.25 -7.37 11.11
N PHE A 104 5.97 -7.03 11.07
CA PHE A 104 5.46 -5.77 11.62
C PHE A 104 5.75 -5.64 13.12
N LEU A 105 5.48 -6.68 13.92
CA LEU A 105 5.80 -6.68 15.36
C LEU A 105 7.31 -6.50 15.62
N SER A 106 8.15 -7.14 14.81
CA SER A 106 9.60 -7.03 14.97
C SER A 106 10.11 -5.61 14.72
N LEU A 107 9.45 -4.84 13.84
CA LEU A 107 9.83 -3.48 13.47
C LEU A 107 8.97 -2.40 14.16
N ALA A 108 7.96 -2.78 14.95
CA ALA A 108 7.03 -1.83 15.57
C ALA A 108 7.73 -0.88 16.55
N VAL A 109 8.77 -1.36 17.25
CA VAL A 109 9.61 -0.53 18.11
C VAL A 109 10.91 -0.20 17.37
N PRO A 110 11.19 1.09 17.07
CA PRO A 110 12.42 1.48 16.41
C PRO A 110 13.66 1.10 17.21
N HIS A 111 14.57 0.36 16.58
CA HIS A 111 15.80 -0.11 17.21
C HIS A 111 16.91 -0.33 16.18
N ASP A 112 18.17 -0.19 16.60
CA ASP A 112 19.33 -0.52 15.79
C ASP A 112 19.88 -1.90 16.20
N VAL A 113 20.47 -2.63 15.26
CA VAL A 113 21.10 -3.94 15.50
C VAL A 113 22.61 -3.77 15.48
N VAL A 114 23.27 -4.24 16.54
CA VAL A 114 24.71 -4.14 16.75
C VAL A 114 25.31 -5.54 16.67
N THR A 115 26.17 -5.77 15.69
CA THR A 115 26.96 -7.00 15.59
C THR A 115 28.27 -6.80 16.34
N VAL A 116 28.53 -7.66 17.32
CA VAL A 116 29.66 -7.53 18.26
C VAL A 116 30.62 -8.69 18.10
N ILE A 117 31.92 -8.40 18.02
CA ILE A 117 33.00 -9.38 17.99
C ILE A 117 33.23 -9.88 19.42
N TYR A 118 32.87 -11.13 19.69
CA TYR A 118 33.28 -11.79 20.93
C TYR A 118 34.70 -12.34 20.74
N GLY A 119 35.61 -12.00 21.66
CA GLY A 119 36.99 -12.49 21.62
C GLY A 119 37.05 -14.03 21.58
N LYS A 120 38.18 -14.57 21.10
CA LYS A 120 38.47 -15.99 20.80
C LYS A 120 38.25 -16.99 21.96
N LEU A 121 37.06 -17.07 22.53
CA LEU A 121 36.62 -18.23 23.28
C LEU A 121 36.32 -19.33 22.26
N ARG A 122 36.98 -20.47 22.42
CA ARG A 122 37.26 -21.47 21.39
C ARG A 122 36.02 -22.15 20.80
N ASP A 123 34.84 -21.93 21.40
CA ASP A 123 33.61 -22.66 21.14
C ASP A 123 32.37 -21.78 20.89
N ASP A 124 32.47 -20.45 20.99
CA ASP A 124 31.34 -19.54 20.76
C ASP A 124 31.38 -18.94 19.33
N PRO A 125 30.21 -18.66 18.72
CA PRO A 125 30.16 -17.98 17.43
C PRO A 125 30.95 -16.66 17.49
N PRO A 126 31.71 -16.30 16.44
CA PRO A 126 32.61 -15.16 16.47
C PRO A 126 31.89 -13.82 16.68
N THR A 127 30.58 -13.80 16.40
CA THR A 127 29.74 -12.61 16.44
C THR A 127 28.43 -12.87 17.17
N LEU A 128 27.94 -11.84 17.86
CA LEU A 128 26.63 -11.84 18.50
C LEU A 128 25.89 -10.57 18.11
N ASP A 129 24.66 -10.71 17.63
CA ASP A 129 23.77 -9.59 17.36
C ASP A 129 23.06 -9.17 18.66
N GLY A 130 23.13 -7.89 18.97
CA GLY A 130 22.38 -7.23 20.04
C GLY A 130 21.48 -6.14 19.49
N ILE A 131 20.53 -5.68 20.30
CA ILE A 131 19.64 -4.57 19.98
C ILE A 131 20.00 -3.38 20.86
N THR A 132 20.02 -2.19 20.28
CA THR A 132 20.20 -0.92 20.99
C THR A 132 19.10 0.05 20.61
N PRO A 133 18.74 1.01 21.49
CA PRO A 133 17.98 2.17 21.07
C PRO A 133 18.65 2.87 19.87
N PRO A 134 17.86 3.54 18.99
CA PRO A 134 18.41 4.21 17.81
C PRO A 134 19.54 5.19 18.14
N LEU A 135 20.69 5.02 17.48
CA LEU A 135 21.89 5.81 17.73
C LEU A 135 21.92 7.13 16.93
N ALA A 136 22.29 8.24 17.56
CA ALA A 136 22.36 9.52 16.85
C ALA A 136 23.42 9.58 15.76
N GLU A 137 24.55 8.91 15.96
CA GLU A 137 25.65 8.89 15.00
C GLU A 137 25.44 7.78 13.97
N TYR A 138 25.67 8.12 12.69
CA TYR A 138 25.72 7.12 11.63
C TYR A 138 27.06 6.38 11.69
N LEU A 139 27.06 5.14 12.17
CA LEU A 139 28.29 4.37 12.41
C LEU A 139 28.47 3.23 11.38
N ALA A 140 27.38 2.67 10.85
CA ALA A 140 27.36 1.65 9.78
C ALA A 140 28.52 0.63 9.86
N ASP A 141 29.29 0.48 8.77
CA ASP A 141 30.42 -0.46 8.65
C ASP A 141 31.75 0.12 9.18
N GLU A 142 31.75 1.32 9.77
CA GLU A 142 32.96 1.96 10.32
C GLU A 142 32.83 2.32 11.81
N PRO A 143 32.46 1.37 12.70
CA PRO A 143 32.28 1.69 14.12
C PRO A 143 33.59 2.12 14.79
N ASN A 144 34.77 1.72 14.32
CA ASN A 144 36.02 1.87 15.08
C ASN A 144 36.63 3.29 15.18
N LYS A 145 35.96 4.34 14.70
CA LYS A 145 36.56 5.70 14.64
C LYS A 145 36.45 6.50 15.94
N ARG A 146 35.72 6.02 16.97
CA ARG A 146 35.51 6.75 18.24
C ARG A 146 35.61 5.82 19.47
N ARG A 147 35.89 6.43 20.64
CA ARG A 147 35.87 5.76 21.95
C ARG A 147 34.52 6.00 22.63
N THR A 148 33.42 5.63 21.97
CA THR A 148 32.09 5.73 22.57
C THR A 148 31.73 4.40 23.25
N VAL A 149 30.93 4.46 24.31
CA VAL A 149 30.35 3.29 24.98
C VAL A 149 28.86 3.30 24.69
N PHE A 150 28.31 2.16 24.27
CA PHE A 150 26.88 2.01 24.01
C PHE A 150 26.28 0.98 24.94
N GLU A 151 25.04 1.20 25.37
CA GLU A 151 24.24 0.18 26.04
C GLU A 151 23.62 -0.72 24.98
N VAL A 152 24.00 -1.99 24.97
CA VAL A 152 23.47 -2.97 24.03
C VAL A 152 22.77 -4.07 24.81
N ALA A 153 21.52 -4.33 24.47
CA ALA A 153 20.75 -5.43 25.01
C ALA A 153 20.98 -6.69 24.16
N PHE A 154 21.42 -7.76 24.79
CA PHE A 154 21.59 -9.06 24.13
C PHE A 154 20.50 -10.02 24.57
N THR A 155 20.07 -10.87 23.64
CA THR A 155 19.41 -12.12 24.00
C THR A 155 20.50 -13.12 24.35
N TYR A 156 20.52 -13.58 25.59
CA TYR A 156 21.32 -14.74 25.98
C TYR A 156 20.38 -15.93 26.12
N LYS A 157 20.88 -17.13 25.78
CA LYS A 157 20.19 -18.44 25.93
C LYS A 157 19.08 -18.32 27.00
N GLU A 158 17.81 -18.53 26.61
CA GLU A 158 16.59 -18.37 27.44
C GLU A 158 15.86 -17.00 27.39
N ASP A 159 15.89 -16.29 26.25
CA ASP A 159 15.05 -15.10 25.96
C ASP A 159 15.10 -13.95 27.00
N THR A 160 16.09 -13.94 27.89
CA THR A 160 16.27 -12.85 28.86
C THR A 160 17.20 -11.79 28.27
N TRP A 161 16.66 -10.59 28.09
CA TRP A 161 17.43 -9.43 27.67
C TRP A 161 18.34 -8.97 28.80
N LYS A 162 19.66 -8.95 28.55
CA LYS A 162 20.63 -8.36 29.47
C LYS A 162 21.31 -7.19 28.79
N ALA A 163 21.04 -6.00 29.30
CA ALA A 163 21.76 -4.79 28.92
C ALA A 163 23.22 -4.90 29.36
N LYS A 164 24.15 -4.63 28.46
CA LYS A 164 25.59 -4.56 28.72
C LYS A 164 26.15 -3.32 28.07
N MET A 165 26.99 -2.61 28.83
CA MET A 165 27.80 -1.53 28.27
C MET A 165 28.93 -2.13 27.44
N LEU A 166 28.98 -1.76 26.17
CA LEU A 166 30.00 -2.21 25.23
C LEU A 166 30.85 -1.06 24.74
N LEU A 167 32.16 -1.30 24.72
CA LEU A 167 33.12 -0.45 24.04
C LEU A 167 32.91 -0.60 22.53
N GLN A 168 32.88 0.52 21.82
CA GLN A 168 32.76 0.59 20.36
C GLN A 168 33.81 -0.23 19.62
N THR A 169 35.00 -0.43 20.21
CA THR A 169 36.07 -1.28 19.65
C THR A 169 35.71 -2.77 19.54
N ARG A 170 34.62 -3.19 20.19
CA ARG A 170 34.07 -4.55 20.07
C ARG A 170 32.92 -4.64 19.07
N VAL A 171 32.47 -3.52 18.53
CA VAL A 171 31.38 -3.48 17.55
C VAL A 171 31.98 -3.68 16.17
N GLU A 172 31.48 -4.69 15.46
CA GLU A 172 31.87 -4.96 14.07
C GLU A 172 31.05 -4.11 13.10
N LYS A 173 29.74 -4.08 13.31
CA LYS A 173 28.78 -3.46 12.40
C LYS A 173 27.56 -2.97 13.16
N ILE A 174 27.01 -1.85 12.73
CA ILE A 174 25.72 -1.36 13.19
C ILE A 174 24.78 -1.27 12.00
N ARG A 175 23.62 -1.91 12.10
CA ARG A 175 22.51 -1.77 11.16
C ARG A 175 21.45 -0.88 11.81
N HIS A 176 21.22 0.28 11.22
CA HIS A 176 20.25 1.22 11.76
C HIS A 176 18.82 0.79 11.43
N TYR A 177 17.85 1.16 12.26
CA TYR A 177 16.43 0.84 12.10
C TYR A 177 15.91 1.04 10.66
N GLU A 178 16.23 2.18 10.06
CA GLU A 178 15.84 2.53 8.70
C GLU A 178 16.41 1.55 7.65
N GLN A 179 17.64 1.07 7.86
CA GLN A 179 18.27 0.05 7.00
C GLN A 179 17.60 -1.31 7.20
N LEU A 180 17.30 -1.68 8.45
CA LEU A 180 16.60 -2.93 8.77
C LEU A 180 15.21 -2.97 8.12
N ALA A 181 14.46 -1.87 8.20
CA ALA A 181 13.16 -1.74 7.56
C ALA A 181 13.26 -1.82 6.03
N LEU A 182 14.26 -1.17 5.43
CA LEU A 182 14.52 -1.22 4.01
C LEU A 182 14.87 -2.64 3.53
N GLU A 183 15.77 -3.33 4.22
CA GLU A 183 16.15 -4.72 3.96
C GLU A 183 14.95 -5.66 4.10
N ALA A 184 14.17 -5.50 5.18
CA ALA A 184 12.96 -6.27 5.45
C ALA A 184 11.90 -6.10 4.35
N ALA A 185 11.65 -4.87 3.90
CA ALA A 185 10.71 -4.58 2.83
C ALA A 185 11.14 -5.22 1.50
N ARG A 186 12.42 -5.09 1.12
CA ARG A 186 12.99 -5.72 -0.08
C ARG A 186 12.91 -7.25 -0.01
N ALA A 187 13.25 -7.82 1.16
CA ALA A 187 13.17 -9.26 1.39
C ALA A 187 11.73 -9.76 1.28
N LEU A 188 10.76 -9.02 1.84
CA LEU A 188 9.34 -9.37 1.78
C LEU A 188 8.82 -9.40 0.34
N GLN A 189 9.19 -8.42 -0.49
CA GLN A 189 8.83 -8.36 -1.90
C GLN A 189 9.35 -9.57 -2.68
N GLY A 190 10.62 -9.93 -2.49
CA GLY A 190 11.26 -11.06 -3.16
C GLY A 190 10.85 -12.44 -2.61
N LYS A 191 10.25 -12.51 -1.43
CA LYS A 191 9.86 -13.76 -0.79
C LYS A 191 8.54 -14.29 -1.36
N LYS A 192 8.51 -15.59 -1.68
CA LYS A 192 7.26 -16.30 -1.97
C LYS A 192 6.61 -16.70 -0.64
N LEU A 193 5.48 -16.08 -0.32
CA LEU A 193 4.67 -16.41 0.85
C LEU A 193 3.44 -17.20 0.38
N ALA A 194 3.23 -18.38 0.96
CA ALA A 194 2.13 -19.25 0.58
C ALA A 194 0.79 -18.57 0.90
N GLY A 195 -0.11 -18.47 -0.09
CA GLY A 195 -1.44 -17.91 0.10
C GLY A 195 -1.50 -16.38 0.23
N VAL A 196 -0.39 -15.66 0.03
CA VAL A 196 -0.37 -14.19 0.05
C VAL A 196 -0.33 -13.65 -1.38
N PRO A 197 -1.34 -12.88 -1.82
CA PRO A 197 -1.31 -12.20 -3.11
C PRO A 197 -0.15 -11.20 -3.20
N GLU A 198 0.47 -11.07 -4.38
CA GLU A 198 1.55 -10.10 -4.63
C GLU A 198 1.18 -8.65 -4.20
N PRO A 199 0.00 -8.09 -4.54
CA PRO A 199 -0.36 -6.73 -4.11
C PRO A 199 -0.30 -6.52 -2.59
N ARG A 200 -0.65 -7.56 -1.82
CA ARG A 200 -0.62 -7.53 -0.36
C ARG A 200 0.81 -7.49 0.19
N LYS A 201 1.76 -8.19 -0.45
CA LYS A 201 3.17 -8.11 -0.09
C LYS A 201 3.73 -6.72 -0.32
N PHE A 202 3.41 -6.10 -1.46
CA PHE A 202 3.81 -4.73 -1.74
C PHE A 202 3.20 -3.74 -0.75
N LEU A 203 1.91 -3.89 -0.41
CA LEU A 203 1.26 -3.04 0.60
C LEU A 203 1.96 -3.16 1.96
N ALA A 204 2.27 -4.38 2.40
CA ALA A 204 2.96 -4.58 3.67
C ALA A 204 4.39 -4.01 3.66
N ALA A 205 5.12 -4.18 2.56
CA ALA A 205 6.42 -3.54 2.37
C ALA A 205 6.30 -2.00 2.41
N GLU A 206 5.25 -1.43 1.80
CA GLU A 206 4.97 0.00 1.83
C GLU A 206 4.75 0.49 3.27
N HIS A 207 3.95 -0.21 4.09
CA HIS A 207 3.75 0.12 5.50
C HIS A 207 5.07 0.21 6.28
N ILE A 208 5.95 -0.78 6.12
CA ILE A 208 7.26 -0.83 6.78
C ILE A 208 8.10 0.39 6.40
N LEU A 209 8.22 0.67 5.11
CA LEU A 209 9.04 1.77 4.61
C LEU A 209 8.49 3.13 5.04
N VAL A 210 7.17 3.31 5.05
CA VAL A 210 6.51 4.55 5.49
C VAL A 210 6.72 4.79 6.97
N ALA A 211 6.57 3.75 7.80
CA ALA A 211 6.85 3.85 9.23
C ALA A 211 8.33 4.21 9.50
N ALA A 212 9.26 3.59 8.76
CA ALA A 212 10.68 3.93 8.85
C ALA A 212 10.99 5.37 8.44
N LEU A 213 10.40 5.86 7.36
CA LEU A 213 10.56 7.25 6.91
C LEU A 213 10.02 8.26 7.94
N ARG A 214 8.84 7.98 8.52
CA ARG A 214 8.28 8.83 9.59
C ARG A 214 9.15 8.86 10.84
N PHE A 215 9.64 7.69 11.26
CA PHE A 215 10.59 7.63 12.36
C PHE A 215 11.84 8.46 12.04
N HIS A 216 12.40 8.31 10.84
CA HIS A 216 13.57 9.07 10.42
C HIS A 216 13.36 10.58 10.52
N ASP A 217 12.25 11.08 9.93
CA ASP A 217 11.93 12.51 9.96
C ASP A 217 11.73 13.01 11.41
N SER A 218 11.00 12.27 12.25
CA SER A 218 10.80 12.62 13.67
C SER A 218 12.09 12.54 14.49
N ALA A 219 12.94 11.56 14.23
CA ALA A 219 14.21 11.37 14.93
C ALA A 219 15.20 12.49 14.58
N ARG A 220 15.21 12.97 13.33
CA ARG A 220 15.97 14.16 12.91
C ARG A 220 15.46 15.42 13.62
N GLU A 221 14.15 15.64 13.65
CA GLU A 221 13.52 16.78 14.33
C GLU A 221 13.86 16.80 15.83
N LYS A 222 13.79 15.64 16.50
CA LYS A 222 14.14 15.47 17.92
C LYS A 222 15.63 15.39 18.20
N LYS A 223 16.49 15.53 17.19
CA LYS A 223 17.96 15.38 17.28
C LYS A 223 18.43 14.00 17.80
N LEU A 224 17.59 12.99 17.66
CA LEU A 224 17.94 11.58 17.86
C LEU A 224 18.76 11.01 16.70
N ARG A 225 18.80 11.69 15.55
CA ARG A 225 19.75 11.46 14.45
C ARG A 225 20.48 12.78 14.17
N ASN A 226 21.81 12.75 14.10
CA ASN A 226 22.63 13.95 13.84
C ASN A 226 22.55 14.43 12.38
N ASP A 227 23.18 15.55 12.05
CA ASP A 227 23.24 16.14 10.69
C ASP A 227 24.25 15.46 9.74
N ASP A 228 24.58 14.20 9.97
CA ASP A 228 25.45 13.45 9.06
C ASP A 228 24.79 13.32 7.68
N PRO A 229 25.47 13.69 6.57
CA PRO A 229 24.93 13.57 5.22
C PRO A 229 24.48 12.15 4.83
N ARG A 230 25.01 11.12 5.51
CA ARG A 230 24.60 9.72 5.30
C ARG A 230 23.16 9.46 5.74
N TRP A 231 22.66 10.17 6.75
CA TRP A 231 21.24 10.12 7.12
C TRP A 231 20.34 10.63 5.99
N THR A 232 20.72 11.75 5.37
CA THR A 232 19.98 12.29 4.21
C THR A 232 19.95 11.29 3.04
N ARG A 233 21.09 10.63 2.75
CA ARG A 233 21.13 9.59 1.70
C ARG A 233 20.19 8.43 2.01
N LEU A 234 20.17 7.96 3.26
CA LEU A 234 19.30 6.86 3.68
C LEU A 234 17.82 7.25 3.60
N ARG A 235 17.47 8.48 3.95
CA ARG A 235 16.12 9.03 3.78
C ARG A 235 15.69 9.06 2.33
N ASP A 236 16.57 9.51 1.44
CA ASP A 236 16.30 9.56 0.00
C ASP A 236 16.17 8.15 -0.59
N GLU A 237 16.95 7.19 -0.11
CA GLU A 237 16.82 5.77 -0.47
C GLU A 237 15.47 5.20 -0.02
N LEU A 238 15.04 5.46 1.22
CA LEU A 238 13.72 5.07 1.71
C LEU A 238 12.61 5.65 0.82
N ARG A 239 12.66 6.94 0.48
CA ARG A 239 11.67 7.58 -0.40
C ARG A 239 11.59 6.92 -1.77
N LYS A 240 12.75 6.67 -2.39
CA LYS A 240 12.83 5.96 -3.67
C LYS A 240 12.25 4.54 -3.58
N GLU A 241 12.55 3.82 -2.50
CA GLU A 241 12.01 2.47 -2.32
C GLU A 241 10.49 2.49 -2.05
N ILE A 242 9.95 3.45 -1.30
CA ILE A 242 8.49 3.60 -1.11
C ILE A 242 7.83 3.79 -2.47
N GLN A 243 8.36 4.70 -3.28
CA GLN A 243 7.84 4.98 -4.62
C GLN A 243 7.86 3.74 -5.51
N LYS A 244 9.00 3.06 -5.59
CA LYS A 244 9.15 1.81 -6.34
C LYS A 244 8.18 0.72 -5.84
N THR A 245 8.00 0.61 -4.53
CA THR A 245 7.09 -0.33 -3.89
C THR A 245 5.63 -0.03 -4.23
N ALA A 246 5.24 1.24 -4.19
CA ALA A 246 3.88 1.67 -4.54
C ALA A 246 3.58 1.45 -6.04
N LEU A 247 4.56 1.65 -6.92
CA LEU A 247 4.43 1.30 -8.34
C LEU A 247 4.30 -0.21 -8.54
N GLY A 248 5.12 -1.01 -7.85
CA GLY A 248 5.00 -2.47 -7.86
C GLY A 248 3.66 -2.97 -7.33
N ARG A 249 3.08 -2.29 -6.33
CA ARG A 249 1.71 -2.54 -5.87
C ARG A 249 0.69 -2.31 -6.97
N LEU A 250 0.78 -1.17 -7.65
CA LEU A 250 -0.11 -0.82 -8.77
C LEU A 250 -0.03 -1.85 -9.92
N GLU A 251 1.19 -2.26 -10.28
CA GLU A 251 1.44 -3.29 -11.29
C GLU A 251 0.85 -4.64 -10.89
N ALA A 252 1.06 -5.08 -9.65
CA ALA A 252 0.51 -6.32 -9.15
C ALA A 252 -1.03 -6.28 -9.08
N SER A 253 -1.60 -5.15 -8.68
CA SER A 253 -3.05 -4.93 -8.59
C SER A 253 -3.73 -4.95 -9.95
N ALA A 254 -3.05 -4.49 -11.02
CA ALA A 254 -3.62 -4.43 -12.36
C ALA A 254 -4.09 -5.80 -12.89
N ALA A 255 -3.54 -6.90 -12.38
CA ALA A 255 -3.93 -8.26 -12.75
C ALA A 255 -5.12 -8.83 -11.95
N THR A 256 -5.40 -8.30 -10.75
CA THR A 256 -6.31 -8.96 -9.79
C THR A 256 -7.45 -8.08 -9.29
N GLU A 257 -7.30 -6.75 -9.33
CA GLU A 257 -8.25 -5.82 -8.72
C GLU A 257 -9.22 -5.21 -9.74
N SER A 258 -10.28 -4.56 -9.23
CA SER A 258 -11.21 -3.82 -10.08
C SER A 258 -10.56 -2.55 -10.62
N TRP A 259 -11.11 -2.06 -11.73
CA TRP A 259 -10.63 -0.84 -12.38
C TRP A 259 -10.72 0.39 -11.47
N GLU A 260 -11.78 0.46 -10.68
CA GLU A 260 -12.04 1.56 -9.74
C GLU A 260 -10.95 1.62 -8.67
N THR A 261 -10.58 0.46 -8.12
CA THR A 261 -9.48 0.36 -7.14
C THR A 261 -8.17 0.74 -7.80
N LEU A 262 -7.87 0.22 -8.99
CA LEU A 262 -6.64 0.53 -9.70
C LEU A 262 -6.49 2.04 -10.00
N LEU A 263 -7.57 2.68 -10.45
CA LEU A 263 -7.59 4.13 -10.71
C LEU A 263 -7.44 4.94 -9.42
N ALA A 264 -8.05 4.50 -8.32
CA ALA A 264 -7.88 5.12 -7.00
C ALA A 264 -6.42 5.03 -6.51
N LEU A 265 -5.79 3.85 -6.67
CA LEU A 265 -4.37 3.67 -6.36
C LEU A 265 -3.46 4.56 -7.20
N ALA A 266 -3.75 4.68 -8.50
CA ALA A 266 -3.00 5.57 -9.38
C ALA A 266 -3.12 7.04 -8.97
N ARG A 267 -4.33 7.49 -8.58
CA ARG A 267 -4.55 8.86 -8.06
C ARG A 267 -3.75 9.10 -6.80
N GLN A 268 -3.85 8.20 -5.83
CA GLN A 268 -3.10 8.29 -4.57
C GLN A 268 -1.59 8.33 -4.83
N PHE A 269 -1.09 7.54 -5.79
CA PHE A 269 0.30 7.56 -6.20
C PHE A 269 0.70 8.94 -6.77
N ALA A 270 -0.09 9.47 -7.69
CA ALA A 270 0.20 10.75 -8.35
C ALA A 270 0.14 11.95 -7.39
N GLU A 271 -0.78 11.93 -6.43
CA GLU A 271 -0.87 12.92 -5.36
C GLU A 271 0.37 12.85 -4.44
N ARG A 272 0.83 11.64 -4.14
CA ARG A 272 1.97 11.41 -3.24
C ARG A 272 3.33 11.67 -3.91
N PHE A 273 3.45 11.42 -5.21
CA PHE A 273 4.68 11.52 -5.99
C PHE A 273 4.47 12.36 -7.27
N PRO A 274 4.25 13.68 -7.14
CA PRO A 274 3.90 14.53 -8.28
C PRO A 274 5.03 14.72 -9.30
N GLU A 275 6.28 14.49 -8.90
CA GLU A 275 7.47 14.63 -9.77
C GLU A 275 7.71 13.39 -10.66
N GLU A 276 6.96 12.30 -10.44
CA GLU A 276 7.21 11.05 -11.14
C GLU A 276 6.70 11.04 -12.58
N ASP A 277 7.36 10.25 -13.42
CA ASP A 277 6.93 10.03 -14.79
C ASP A 277 5.50 9.45 -14.81
N THR A 278 4.55 10.27 -15.24
CA THR A 278 3.14 9.89 -15.42
C THR A 278 2.99 8.64 -16.29
N ARG A 279 3.94 8.37 -17.20
CA ARG A 279 3.93 7.16 -18.04
C ARG A 279 4.14 5.89 -17.21
N ALA A 280 5.04 5.93 -16.22
CA ALA A 280 5.27 4.77 -15.35
C ALA A 280 4.00 4.40 -14.59
N VAL A 281 3.28 5.41 -14.07
CA VAL A 281 2.02 5.23 -13.32
C VAL A 281 0.88 4.74 -14.21
N THR A 282 0.77 5.27 -15.44
CA THR A 282 -0.36 4.98 -16.33
C THR A 282 -0.20 3.67 -17.10
N ARG A 283 1.03 3.17 -17.30
CA ARG A 283 1.33 1.95 -18.05
C ARG A 283 0.57 0.69 -17.55
N PRO A 284 0.48 0.40 -16.23
CA PRO A 284 -0.29 -0.75 -15.74
C PRO A 284 -1.79 -0.60 -16.04
N LEU A 285 -2.32 0.61 -15.98
CA LEU A 285 -3.74 0.90 -16.27
C LEU A 285 -4.05 0.72 -17.76
N VAL A 286 -3.18 1.24 -18.63
CA VAL A 286 -3.29 1.04 -20.09
C VAL A 286 -3.23 -0.46 -20.42
N SER A 287 -2.32 -1.20 -19.80
CA SER A 287 -2.19 -2.65 -19.99
C SER A 287 -3.46 -3.40 -19.54
N ALA A 288 -4.07 -2.99 -18.43
CA ALA A 288 -5.33 -3.57 -17.94
C ALA A 288 -6.51 -3.29 -18.90
N ILE A 289 -6.57 -2.08 -19.48
CA ILE A 289 -7.56 -1.76 -20.52
C ILE A 289 -7.36 -2.65 -21.76
N GLN A 290 -6.12 -2.78 -22.24
CA GLN A 290 -5.79 -3.60 -23.39
C GLN A 290 -6.14 -5.09 -23.18
N ALA A 291 -5.89 -5.64 -21.99
CA ALA A 291 -6.27 -7.01 -21.67
C ALA A 291 -7.79 -7.21 -21.76
N ARG A 292 -8.56 -6.29 -21.18
CA ARG A 292 -10.03 -6.36 -21.19
C ARG A 292 -10.63 -6.23 -22.60
N MET A 293 -9.99 -5.46 -23.48
CA MET A 293 -10.40 -5.37 -24.89
C MET A 293 -10.30 -6.71 -25.63
N LYS A 294 -9.30 -7.54 -25.29
CA LYS A 294 -9.07 -8.83 -25.95
C LYS A 294 -10.10 -9.89 -25.56
N ASP A 295 -10.57 -9.87 -24.31
CA ASP A 295 -11.37 -10.97 -23.76
C ASP A 295 -12.89 -10.81 -23.92
N SER A 296 -13.39 -9.59 -24.20
CA SER A 296 -14.80 -9.25 -23.97
C SER A 296 -15.59 -8.77 -25.20
N GLY A 297 -15.04 -8.92 -26.41
CA GLY A 297 -15.72 -8.52 -27.66
C GLY A 297 -16.21 -7.07 -27.64
N GLU A 298 -17.41 -6.81 -28.18
CA GLU A 298 -17.99 -5.47 -28.27
C GLU A 298 -18.23 -4.82 -26.89
N THR A 299 -18.72 -5.60 -25.91
CA THR A 299 -18.88 -5.13 -24.53
C THR A 299 -17.55 -4.70 -23.93
N GLY A 300 -16.47 -5.42 -24.25
CA GLY A 300 -15.10 -5.08 -23.87
C GLY A 300 -14.65 -3.74 -24.41
N LEU A 301 -14.95 -3.45 -25.68
CA LEU A 301 -14.61 -2.17 -26.32
C LEU A 301 -15.32 -0.99 -25.66
N LYS A 302 -16.61 -1.15 -25.33
CA LYS A 302 -17.39 -0.09 -24.66
C LYS A 302 -16.85 0.18 -23.25
N THR A 303 -16.54 -0.86 -22.48
CA THR A 303 -15.91 -0.71 -21.16
C THR A 303 -14.52 -0.10 -21.26
N ALA A 304 -13.70 -0.54 -22.22
CA ALA A 304 -12.37 0.00 -22.44
C ALA A 304 -12.40 1.50 -22.80
N ARG A 305 -13.38 1.95 -23.59
CA ARG A 305 -13.60 3.39 -23.85
C ARG A 305 -13.86 4.16 -22.55
N GLN A 306 -14.80 3.68 -21.73
CA GLN A 306 -15.13 4.34 -20.46
C GLN A 306 -13.92 4.41 -19.52
N GLN A 307 -13.12 3.34 -19.47
CA GLN A 307 -11.90 3.29 -18.68
C GLN A 307 -10.83 4.24 -19.23
N LEU A 308 -10.65 4.30 -20.54
CA LEU A 308 -9.74 5.25 -21.19
C LEU A 308 -10.12 6.71 -20.88
N GLU A 309 -11.41 7.04 -20.95
CA GLU A 309 -11.92 8.37 -20.61
C GLU A 309 -11.65 8.71 -19.13
N ALA A 310 -11.94 7.77 -18.22
CA ALA A 310 -11.65 7.93 -16.80
C ALA A 310 -10.15 8.10 -16.53
N LEU A 311 -9.30 7.36 -17.25
CA LEU A 311 -7.85 7.48 -17.18
C LEU A 311 -7.39 8.87 -17.66
N GLN A 312 -7.83 9.32 -18.83
CA GLN A 312 -7.46 10.61 -19.42
C GLN A 312 -7.96 11.81 -18.61
N ALA A 313 -9.10 11.67 -17.93
CA ALA A 313 -9.61 12.69 -17.03
C ALA A 313 -8.68 12.94 -15.84
N VAL A 314 -8.03 11.88 -15.34
CA VAL A 314 -7.10 11.96 -14.21
C VAL A 314 -5.68 12.26 -14.69
N PHE A 315 -5.29 11.67 -15.81
CA PHE A 315 -3.96 11.73 -16.41
C PHE A 315 -4.06 12.20 -17.86
N PRO A 316 -4.17 13.52 -18.11
CA PRO A 316 -4.31 14.05 -19.47
C PRO A 316 -3.15 13.71 -20.42
N ARG A 317 -1.99 13.35 -19.85
CA ARG A 317 -0.77 12.95 -20.58
C ARG A 317 -0.51 11.43 -20.53
N ALA A 318 -1.52 10.63 -20.23
CA ALA A 318 -1.40 9.17 -20.26
C ALA A 318 -1.03 8.69 -21.67
N ASP A 319 -0.04 7.81 -21.76
CA ASP A 319 0.40 7.20 -23.03
C ASP A 319 -0.57 6.08 -23.44
N ALA A 320 -1.74 6.48 -23.93
CA ALA A 320 -2.85 5.59 -24.26
C ALA A 320 -3.28 5.69 -25.74
N GLU A 321 -2.39 6.18 -26.60
CA GLU A 321 -2.65 6.38 -28.04
C GLU A 321 -2.98 5.06 -28.74
N GLU A 322 -2.30 3.97 -28.37
CA GLU A 322 -2.56 2.65 -28.96
C GLU A 322 -3.98 2.15 -28.63
N VAL A 323 -4.43 2.32 -27.39
CA VAL A 323 -5.80 1.95 -26.97
C VAL A 323 -6.83 2.76 -27.75
N ALA A 324 -6.60 4.08 -27.85
CA ALA A 324 -7.46 4.98 -28.62
C ALA A 324 -7.55 4.56 -30.09
N ARG A 325 -6.41 4.23 -30.72
CA ARG A 325 -6.34 3.77 -32.11
C ARG A 325 -7.14 2.47 -32.32
N VAL A 326 -6.97 1.48 -31.44
CA VAL A 326 -7.69 0.19 -31.57
C VAL A 326 -9.20 0.39 -31.42
N LEU A 327 -9.65 1.24 -30.48
CA LEU A 327 -11.06 1.58 -30.32
C LEU A 327 -11.61 2.29 -31.56
N GLN A 328 -10.85 3.22 -32.13
CA GLN A 328 -11.21 3.92 -33.37
C GLN A 328 -11.32 2.96 -34.55
N GLU A 329 -10.33 2.10 -34.79
CA GLU A 329 -10.36 1.12 -35.89
C GLU A 329 -11.55 0.15 -35.78
N ALA A 330 -11.87 -0.30 -34.57
CA ALA A 330 -13.03 -1.16 -34.33
C ALA A 330 -14.35 -0.45 -34.66
N ALA A 331 -14.49 0.81 -34.24
CA ALA A 331 -15.66 1.63 -34.55
C ALA A 331 -15.78 1.93 -36.05
N GLU A 332 -14.66 2.24 -36.73
CA GLU A 332 -14.62 2.46 -38.18
C GLU A 332 -15.04 1.20 -38.95
N LYS A 333 -14.63 0.01 -38.51
CA LYS A 333 -15.03 -1.25 -39.11
C LYS A 333 -16.54 -1.47 -39.03
N LEU A 334 -17.15 -1.25 -37.86
CA LEU A 334 -18.61 -1.34 -37.69
C LEU A 334 -19.34 -0.32 -38.55
N ALA A 335 -18.80 0.90 -38.65
CA ALA A 335 -19.39 1.94 -39.46
C ALA A 335 -19.33 1.62 -40.97
N ARG A 336 -18.25 0.98 -41.45
CA ARG A 336 -18.18 0.48 -42.84
C ARG A 336 -19.20 -0.64 -43.08
N GLN A 337 -19.30 -1.61 -42.16
CA GLN A 337 -20.33 -2.67 -42.25
C GLN A 337 -21.74 -2.09 -42.33
N ALA A 338 -22.01 -1.02 -41.59
CA ALA A 338 -23.29 -0.33 -41.65
C ALA A 338 -23.57 0.37 -42.99
N ASP A 339 -22.52 0.83 -43.68
CA ASP A 339 -22.65 1.49 -44.99
C ASP A 339 -22.89 0.46 -46.10
N ASP A 340 -22.40 -0.78 -45.93
CA ASP A 340 -22.60 -1.90 -46.86
C ASP A 340 -23.91 -2.69 -46.61
N GLU A 341 -24.55 -2.48 -45.45
CA GLU A 341 -25.77 -3.20 -45.04
C GLU A 341 -27.01 -2.70 -45.80
N LYS A 342 -27.82 -3.64 -46.30
CA LYS A 342 -29.01 -3.35 -47.12
C LYS A 342 -30.24 -3.10 -46.26
N ASP A 343 -30.34 -3.74 -45.10
CA ASP A 343 -31.42 -3.48 -44.16
C ASP A 343 -31.18 -2.15 -43.42
N PRO A 344 -32.03 -1.12 -43.61
CA PRO A 344 -31.86 0.16 -42.95
C PRO A 344 -31.90 0.08 -41.42
N ALA A 345 -32.64 -0.88 -40.86
CA ALA A 345 -32.73 -1.05 -39.41
C ALA A 345 -31.42 -1.60 -38.84
N GLU A 346 -30.81 -2.58 -39.51
CA GLU A 346 -29.54 -3.16 -39.07
C GLU A 346 -28.36 -2.22 -39.34
N ALA A 347 -28.36 -1.50 -40.46
CA ALA A 347 -27.42 -0.41 -40.73
C ALA A 347 -27.45 0.65 -39.61
N ALA A 348 -28.65 1.06 -39.18
CA ALA A 348 -28.79 2.02 -38.08
C ALA A 348 -28.23 1.47 -36.75
N ARG A 349 -28.45 0.19 -36.45
CA ARG A 349 -27.88 -0.46 -35.26
C ARG A 349 -26.35 -0.53 -35.30
N LEU A 350 -25.76 -0.92 -36.43
CA LEU A 350 -24.30 -0.98 -36.59
C LEU A 350 -23.66 0.41 -36.45
N ARG A 351 -24.30 1.47 -36.99
CA ARG A 351 -23.85 2.86 -36.76
C ARG A 351 -23.92 3.26 -35.30
N GLN A 352 -25.02 2.94 -34.60
CA GLN A 352 -25.13 3.25 -33.19
C GLN A 352 -24.06 2.53 -32.36
N ARG A 353 -23.78 1.26 -32.66
CA ARG A 353 -22.71 0.48 -32.02
C ARG A 353 -21.33 1.09 -32.25
N ALA A 354 -21.05 1.56 -33.46
CA ALA A 354 -19.81 2.28 -33.77
C ALA A 354 -19.69 3.57 -32.92
N LEU A 355 -20.77 4.35 -32.80
CA LEU A 355 -20.79 5.58 -32.00
C LEU A 355 -20.64 5.32 -30.49
N ASP A 356 -21.19 4.21 -29.99
CA ASP A 356 -21.05 3.79 -28.60
C ASP A 356 -19.59 3.45 -28.23
N ILE A 357 -18.81 2.95 -29.19
CA ILE A 357 -17.38 2.62 -29.04
C ILE A 357 -16.49 3.84 -29.27
N TRP A 358 -16.83 4.71 -30.22
CA TRP A 358 -16.05 5.90 -30.53
C TRP A 358 -16.94 7.09 -30.92
N PRO A 359 -17.41 7.89 -29.94
CA PRO A 359 -18.34 9.00 -30.21
C PRO A 359 -17.82 10.05 -31.19
N ARG A 360 -16.48 10.20 -31.29
CA ARG A 360 -15.81 11.17 -32.18
C ARG A 360 -15.87 10.78 -33.67
N LEU A 361 -16.38 9.59 -33.99
CA LEU A 361 -16.52 9.14 -35.38
C LEU A 361 -17.51 10.02 -36.18
N ALA A 362 -18.55 10.55 -35.52
CA ALA A 362 -19.55 11.41 -36.14
C ALA A 362 -18.98 12.75 -36.63
N SER A 363 -18.13 13.39 -35.81
CA SER A 363 -17.50 14.67 -36.14
C SER A 363 -16.56 14.61 -37.34
N GLN A 364 -16.05 13.42 -37.68
CA GLN A 364 -15.16 13.24 -38.82
C GLN A 364 -15.93 13.03 -40.13
N ARG A 365 -17.13 12.43 -40.08
CA ARG A 365 -17.96 12.16 -41.27
C ARG A 365 -18.86 13.32 -41.68
N SER A 366 -19.31 14.16 -40.74
CA SER A 366 -20.12 15.35 -41.07
C SER A 366 -19.37 16.38 -41.92
N LEU A 367 -18.03 16.36 -41.93
CA LEU A 367 -17.21 17.16 -42.84
C LEU A 367 -17.14 16.60 -44.27
N GLY A 368 -17.45 15.31 -44.48
CA GLY A 368 -17.40 14.66 -45.80
C GLY A 368 -18.73 14.67 -46.56
N GLY A 369 -19.86 14.80 -45.86
CA GLY A 369 -21.22 14.69 -46.43
C GLY A 369 -21.90 16.02 -46.77
N LEU A 370 -21.43 17.15 -46.25
CA LEU A 370 -21.89 18.49 -46.66
C LEU A 370 -21.16 19.00 -47.91
N ARG A 371 -20.80 18.10 -48.84
CA ARG A 371 -20.58 18.49 -50.24
C ARG A 371 -21.94 18.81 -50.87
N GLY A 372 -22.53 19.95 -50.51
CA GLY A 372 -23.75 20.47 -51.14
C GLY A 372 -24.69 21.28 -50.25
N GLY A 373 -24.57 21.20 -48.92
CA GLY A 373 -25.35 22.02 -48.01
C GLY A 373 -24.65 23.34 -47.73
N VAL A 374 -25.10 24.42 -48.37
CA VAL A 374 -24.68 25.79 -48.05
C VAL A 374 -24.92 26.03 -46.55
N LEU A 375 -23.83 26.13 -45.78
CA LEU A 375 -23.88 26.66 -44.43
C LEU A 375 -24.22 28.14 -44.55
N HIS A 376 -25.50 28.48 -44.41
CA HIS A 376 -25.93 29.86 -44.20
C HIS A 376 -25.45 30.30 -42.82
N VAL A 377 -24.21 30.80 -42.77
CA VAL A 377 -23.72 31.52 -41.59
C VAL A 377 -24.44 32.86 -41.61
N GLY A 378 -25.54 32.96 -40.85
CA GLY A 378 -26.22 34.22 -40.63
C GLY A 378 -25.25 35.19 -39.98
N VAL A 379 -24.74 36.15 -40.74
CA VAL A 379 -24.01 37.31 -40.20
C VAL A 379 -25.03 38.07 -39.37
N ARG A 380 -24.88 38.02 -38.04
CA ARG A 380 -25.62 38.91 -37.16
C ARG A 380 -25.07 40.30 -37.42
N ASP A 381 -25.90 41.19 -37.97
CA ASP A 381 -25.58 42.58 -38.20
C ASP A 381 -24.91 43.17 -36.94
N MET A 382 -23.73 43.78 -37.13
CA MET A 382 -23.07 44.55 -36.09
C MET A 382 -23.94 45.79 -35.78
N PRO A 383 -24.23 46.09 -34.50
CA PRO A 383 -24.83 47.37 -34.14
C PRO A 383 -23.83 48.50 -34.46
N ALA A 384 -24.36 49.55 -35.11
CA ALA A 384 -23.63 50.73 -35.57
C ALA A 384 -23.13 51.62 -34.44
#